data_AF-A0A318TKU1-F1
#
_entry.id   AF-A0A318TKU1-F1
#
_cell.length_a   1.000
_cell.length_b   1.000
_cell.length_c   1.000
_cell.angle_alpha   90.00
_cell.angle_beta   90.00
_cell.angle_gamma   90.00
#
_symmetry.space_group_name_H-M   'P 1'
#
loop_
_entity.id
_entity.type
_entity.pdbx_description
1 polymer ?
#
loop_
_entity_poly.entity_id
_entity_poly.type
_entity_poly.pdbx_seq_one_letter_code
_entity_poly.pdbx_strand_id
1 'polypeptide(L)' 'MTRVLSLRDQEAVCRERAQRDGERRAFWSAEAEAWQRVVRDEIAAAFRGGLRRGPELERMA' A
#
# COMPACT_ATOMS: atom_id res chain seq x y z
N MET A 1 5.25 7.13 7.57
CA MET A 1 4.31 6.95 6.44
C MET A 1 4.96 6.92 5.05
N THR A 2 6.17 7.44 4.83
CA THR A 2 6.81 7.59 3.51
C THR A 2 6.91 6.29 2.71
N ARG A 3 7.13 5.15 3.38
CA ARG A 3 7.20 3.81 2.77
C ARG A 3 5.87 3.36 2.13
N VAL A 4 4.73 3.68 2.75
CA VAL A 4 3.40 3.34 2.21
C VAL A 4 3.14 4.11 0.91
N LEU A 5 3.52 5.38 0.86
CA LEU A 5 3.39 6.20 -0.35
C LEU A 5 4.25 5.67 -1.49
N SER A 6 5.53 5.36 -1.22
CA SER A 6 6.40 4.79 -2.26
C SER A 6 5.91 3.45 -2.81
N LEU A 7 5.27 2.62 -1.97
CA LEU A 7 4.68 1.35 -2.40
C LEU A 7 3.40 1.56 -3.24
N ARG A 8 2.62 2.60 -2.93
CA ARG A 8 1.45 3.02 -3.74
C ARG A 8 1.85 3.55 -5.11
N ASP A 9 2.98 4.24 -5.20
CA ASP A 9 3.51 4.70 -6.49
C ASP A 9 3.88 3.50 -7.39
N GLN A 10 4.50 2.46 -6.83
CA GLN A 10 4.79 1.23 -7.59
C GLN A 10 3.52 0.48 -8.02
N GLU A 11 2.51 0.42 -7.16
CA GLU A 11 1.18 -0.10 -7.51
C GLU A 11 0.59 0.66 -8.71
N ALA A 12 0.66 1.99 -8.67
CA ALA A 12 0.11 2.86 -9.72
C ALA A 12 0.81 2.64 -11.07
N VAL A 13 2.15 2.54 -11.09
CA VAL A 13 2.91 2.23 -12.31
C VAL A 13 2.50 0.88 -12.90
N CYS A 14 2.30 -0.14 -12.05
CA CYS A 14 1.87 -1.46 -12.52
C CYS A 14 0.46 -1.40 -13.14
N ARG A 15 -0.47 -0.64 -12.54
CA ARG A 15 -1.81 -0.45 -13.12
C ARG A 15 -1.78 0.30 -14.44
N GLU A 16 -0.95 1.34 -14.53
CA GLU A 16 -0.77 2.11 -15.76
C GLU A 16 -0.21 1.22 -16.89
N ARG A 17 0.76 0.36 -16.57
CA ARG A 17 1.28 -0.63 -17.53
C ARG A 17 0.25 -1.67 -17.92
N ALA A 18 -0.56 -2.16 -17.00
CA ALA A 18 -1.64 -3.10 -17.32
C ALA A 18 -2.66 -2.54 -18.31
N GLN A 19 -2.86 -1.23 -18.35
CA GLN A 19 -3.74 -0.56 -19.31
C GLN A 19 -3.08 -0.35 -20.68
N ARG A 20 -1.75 -0.18 -20.72
CA ARG A 20 -1.00 0.13 -21.96
C ARG A 20 -0.41 -1.09 -22.64
N ASP A 21 -0.06 -2.12 -21.88
CA ASP A 21 0.57 -3.34 -22.36
C ASP A 21 -0.47 -4.47 -22.34
N GLY A 22 -1.20 -4.61 -23.46
CA GLY A 22 -2.28 -5.58 -23.61
C GLY A 22 -1.80 -7.03 -23.52
N GLU A 23 -0.61 -7.34 -24.05
CA GLU A 23 -0.03 -8.68 -24.04
C GLU A 23 0.36 -9.11 -22.62
N ARG A 24 0.91 -8.19 -21.83
CA ARG A 24 1.32 -8.46 -20.44
C ARG A 24 0.33 -7.91 -19.41
N ARG A 25 -0.89 -7.58 -19.82
CA ARG A 25 -1.91 -7.00 -18.93
C ARG A 25 -2.12 -7.85 -17.69
N ALA A 26 -2.21 -9.16 -17.84
CA ALA A 26 -2.41 -10.09 -16.72
C ALA A 26 -1.23 -10.06 -15.75
N PHE A 27 -0.01 -10.04 -16.27
CA PHE A 27 1.21 -9.92 -15.47
C PHE A 27 1.23 -8.60 -14.67
N TRP A 28 1.03 -7.47 -15.34
CA TRP A 28 1.03 -6.16 -14.68
C TRP A 28 -0.12 -6.00 -13.67
N SER A 29 -1.26 -6.63 -13.92
CA SER A 29 -2.38 -6.66 -12.97
C SER A 29 -2.04 -7.48 -11.72
N ALA A 30 -1.42 -8.64 -11.88
CA ALA A 30 -0.99 -9.48 -10.76
C ALA A 30 0.08 -8.79 -9.91
N GLU A 31 1.03 -8.10 -10.53
CA GLU A 31 2.03 -7.27 -9.84
C GLU A 31 1.38 -6.12 -9.07
N ALA A 32 0.42 -5.41 -9.68
CA ALA A 32 -0.32 -4.35 -8.98
C ALA A 32 -1.06 -4.87 -7.74
N GLU A 33 -1.69 -6.05 -7.84
CA GLU A 33 -2.33 -6.69 -6.68
C GLU A 33 -1.34 -7.10 -5.60
N ALA A 34 -0.14 -7.56 -5.97
CA ALA A 34 0.93 -7.87 -5.02
C ALA A 34 1.35 -6.62 -4.23
N TRP A 35 1.61 -5.50 -4.91
CA TRP A 35 1.92 -4.23 -4.25
C TRP A 35 0.79 -3.76 -3.33
N GLN A 36 -0.46 -3.86 -3.78
CA GLN A 36 -1.63 -3.51 -2.95
C GLN A 36 -1.71 -4.37 -1.68
N ARG A 37 -1.39 -5.67 -1.75
CA ARG A 37 -1.33 -6.55 -0.57
C ARG A 37 -0.25 -6.08 0.40
N VAL A 38 0.96 -5.81 -0.08
CA VAL A 38 2.07 -5.32 0.77
C VAL A 38 1.70 -4.00 1.45
N VAL A 39 1.09 -3.05 0.72
CA VAL A 39 0.64 -1.79 1.32
C VAL A 39 -0.39 -2.03 2.43
N ARG A 40 -1.36 -2.92 2.19
CA ARG A 40 -2.36 -3.26 3.21
C ARG A 40 -1.70 -3.86 4.46
N ASP A 41 -0.73 -4.74 4.28
CA ASP A 41 0.00 -5.36 5.40
C ASP A 41 0.83 -4.33 6.18
N GLU A 42 1.51 -3.41 5.49
CA GLU A 42 2.27 -2.31 6.11
C GLU A 42 1.35 -1.36 6.90
N ILE A 43 0.19 -1.00 6.34
CA ILE A 43 -0.82 -0.20 7.03
C ILE A 43 -1.34 -0.95 8.26
N ALA A 44 -1.72 -2.22 8.11
CA ALA A 44 -2.22 -3.03 9.20
C ALA A 44 -1.16 -3.23 10.30
N ALA A 45 0.11 -3.39 9.92
CA ALA A 45 1.23 -3.45 10.86
C ALA A 45 1.43 -2.12 11.59
N ALA A 46 1.30 -0.97 10.91
CA ALA A 46 1.37 0.34 11.56
C ALA A 46 0.23 0.53 12.58
N PHE A 47 -1.00 0.10 12.26
CA PHE A 47 -2.11 0.12 13.20
C PHE A 47 -1.92 -0.85 14.38
N ARG A 48 -1.47 -2.09 14.13
CA ARG A 48 -1.16 -3.08 15.19
C ARG A 48 0.01 -2.65 16.07
N GLY A 49 1.03 -2.03 15.50
CA GLY A 49 2.16 -1.46 16.23
C GLY A 49 1.77 -0.21 17.01
N GLY A 50 0.86 0.61 16.45
CA GLY A 50 0.24 1.76 17.12
C GLY A 50 -0.60 1.35 18.33
N LEU A 51 -1.27 0.19 18.28
CA LEU A 51 -2.00 -0.37 19.44
C LEU A 51 -1.08 -0.78 20.61
N ARG A 52 0.26 -0.80 20.46
CA ARG A 52 1.21 -0.87 21.60
C ARG A 52 1.63 0.49 22.16
N ARG A 53 1.31 1.60 21.48
CA ARG A 53 1.40 2.97 22.01
C ARG A 53 -0.02 3.48 22.24
N GLY A 54 -0.56 3.21 23.43
CA GLY A 54 -1.82 3.80 23.90
C GLY A 54 -1.83 5.34 23.82
N PRO A 55 -3.01 5.97 23.92
CA PRO A 55 -3.35 7.20 23.20
C PRO A 55 -2.65 8.44 23.79
N GLU A 56 -1.80 9.09 22.99
CA GLU A 56 -1.47 10.51 23.19
C GLU A 56 -2.58 11.46 22.69
N LEU A 57 -3.75 10.92 22.31
CA LEU A 57 -4.88 11.69 21.80
C LEU A 57 -5.90 12.13 22.88
N GLU A 58 -5.68 11.85 24.17
CA GLU A 58 -6.55 12.34 25.27
C GLU A 58 -6.06 13.62 25.96
N ARG A 59 -5.08 14.35 25.40
CA ARG A 59 -4.58 15.62 25.99
C ARG A 59 -5.06 16.91 25.33
N MET A 60 -6.14 16.85 24.55
CA MET A 60 -6.77 18.03 23.94
C MET A 60 -8.30 18.04 24.08
N ALA A 61 -8.82 17.73 25.27
CA ALA A 61 -10.20 18.01 25.67
C ALA A 61 -10.22 18.77 27.00
#